data_AF-A0A5C6NNP8-F1
#
_entry.id   AF-A0A5C6NNP8-F1
#
_cell.length_a   1.000
_cell.length_b   1.000
_cell.length_c   1.000
_cell.angle_alpha   90.00
_cell.angle_beta   90.00
_cell.angle_gamma   90.00
#
_symmetry.space_group_name_H-M   'P 1'
#
loop_
_entity.id
_entity.type
_entity.pdbx_description
1 polymer ?
#
loop_
_entity_poly.entity_id
_entity_poly.type
_entity_poly.pdbx_seq_one_letter_code
_entity_poly.pdbx_strand_id
1 'polypeptide(L)'
;MQASKCPEGTKPMLLFAGEAFDTDNEHKRLKSLLIDFFRGPNVSAVRLAGLEHVLHFTSLDGKIYMRSYRSLLKKSGCRTPRIELEEIGPSLDLVLRRTHLASDDLYKLAHRKPKALKAKKKKNISHDAFGTKFGRVHMQKQDLSKLRTRKMKGLRKRKGRAAVGEQDGPAPKEARVAS
;
A
#
# COMPACT_ATOMS: atom_id res chain seq x y z
N MET A 1 11.47 18.23 39.62
CA MET A 1 10.55 17.50 38.73
C MET A 1 11.30 16.31 38.17
N GLN A 2 11.02 15.10 38.66
CA GLN A 2 11.67 13.88 38.15
C GLN A 2 11.00 13.51 36.83
N ALA A 3 11.74 13.61 35.72
CA ALA A 3 11.26 13.19 34.41
C ALA A 3 10.82 11.71 34.46
N SER A 4 9.60 11.44 34.01
CA SER A 4 9.02 10.11 34.06
C SER A 4 9.79 9.20 33.08
N LYS A 5 10.49 8.19 33.60
CA LYS A 5 11.42 7.36 32.80
C LYS A 5 10.64 6.43 31.88
N CYS A 6 11.04 6.36 30.61
CA CYS A 6 10.62 5.29 29.68
C CYS A 6 11.44 4.02 29.92
N PRO A 7 10.84 2.83 29.74
CA PRO A 7 11.56 1.57 29.82
C PRO A 7 12.60 1.46 28.70
N GLU A 8 13.78 0.96 29.06
CA GLU A 8 14.87 0.73 28.10
C GLU A 8 14.48 -0.29 27.03
N GLY A 9 14.98 -0.10 25.81
CA GLY A 9 14.69 -0.99 24.68
C GLY A 9 13.28 -0.85 24.07
N THR A 10 12.49 0.13 24.52
CA THR A 10 11.20 0.44 23.90
C THR A 10 11.40 0.97 22.49
N LYS A 11 10.60 0.48 21.54
CA LYS A 11 10.64 0.95 20.15
C LYS A 11 10.01 2.34 20.06
N PRO A 12 10.77 3.39 19.65
CA PRO A 12 10.22 4.72 19.57
C PRO A 12 9.32 4.88 18.36
N MET A 13 8.28 5.70 18.51
CA MET A 13 7.50 6.24 17.40
C MET A 13 8.22 7.45 16.83
N LEU A 14 8.45 7.48 15.52
CA LEU A 14 9.14 8.59 14.85
C LEU A 14 8.12 9.49 14.17
N LEU A 15 8.14 10.78 14.52
CA LEU A 15 7.34 11.82 13.89
C LEU A 15 8.26 12.80 13.18
N PHE A 16 8.06 13.01 11.87
CA PHE A 16 8.79 14.00 11.08
C PHE A 16 7.80 15.08 10.64
N ALA A 17 7.99 16.30 11.12
CA ALA A 17 7.19 17.47 10.77
C ALA A 17 8.03 18.48 9.99
N GLY A 18 7.48 18.99 8.90
CA GLY A 18 8.14 19.97 8.02
C GLY A 18 8.31 19.46 6.59
N GLU A 19 8.00 20.33 5.62
CA GLU A 19 8.02 20.00 4.20
C GLU A 19 9.42 19.70 3.66
N ALA A 20 10.45 20.30 4.25
CA ALA A 20 11.85 20.12 3.84
C ALA A 20 12.26 18.65 3.79
N PHE A 21 11.72 17.80 4.69
CA PHE A 21 12.00 16.37 4.72
C PHE A 21 11.52 15.59 3.49
N ASP A 22 10.60 16.16 2.71
CA ASP A 22 10.00 15.54 1.52
C ASP A 22 10.29 16.32 0.23
N THR A 23 10.77 17.55 0.31
CA THR A 23 11.19 18.35 -0.86
C THR A 23 12.70 18.29 -1.07
N ASP A 24 13.49 18.70 -0.08
CA ASP A 24 14.93 18.83 -0.19
C ASP A 24 15.67 17.48 -0.13
N ASN A 25 16.67 17.31 -0.98
CA ASN A 25 17.44 16.07 -1.09
C ASN A 25 18.33 15.84 0.12
N GLU A 26 18.90 16.89 0.73
CA GLU A 26 19.73 16.74 1.92
C GLU A 26 18.89 16.30 3.12
N HIS A 27 17.75 16.95 3.33
CA HIS A 27 16.81 16.61 4.40
C HIS A 27 16.17 15.23 4.19
N LYS A 28 15.90 14.79 2.96
CA LYS A 28 15.48 13.41 2.66
C LYS A 28 16.51 12.37 3.09
N ARG A 29 17.79 12.62 2.79
CA ARG A 29 18.88 11.72 3.17
C ARG A 29 19.06 11.69 4.68
N LEU A 30 18.95 12.85 5.33
CA LEU A 30 18.96 12.94 6.79
C LEU A 30 17.77 12.19 7.42
N LYS A 31 16.55 12.36 6.89
CA LYS A 31 15.36 11.61 7.34
C LYS A 31 15.62 10.10 7.28
N SER A 32 16.19 9.62 6.19
CA SER A 32 16.56 8.19 6.05
C SER A 32 17.58 7.74 7.09
N LEU A 33 18.58 8.57 7.39
CA LEU A 33 19.60 8.29 8.41
C LEU A 33 18.98 8.21 9.82
N LEU A 34 18.15 9.19 10.18
CA LEU A 34 17.47 9.26 11.48
C LEU A 34 16.53 8.07 11.67
N ILE A 35 15.80 7.67 10.63
CA ILE A 35 14.95 6.47 10.68
C ILE A 35 15.80 5.22 10.95
N ASP A 36 16.92 5.04 10.26
CA ASP A 36 17.74 3.84 10.42
C ASP A 36 18.41 3.78 11.80
N PHE A 37 18.83 4.93 12.33
CA PHE A 37 19.42 5.03 13.67
C PHE A 37 18.42 4.73 14.80
N PHE A 38 17.21 5.31 14.73
CA PHE A 38 16.25 5.23 15.84
C PHE A 38 15.20 4.11 15.73
N ARG A 39 15.02 3.45 14.57
CA ARG A 39 13.93 2.44 14.42
C ARG A 39 14.12 1.16 15.25
N GLY A 40 15.36 0.81 15.60
CA GLY A 40 15.70 -0.45 16.25
C GLY A 40 15.33 -1.72 15.43
N PRO A 41 14.94 -2.83 16.07
CA PRO A 41 14.65 -4.09 15.40
C PRO A 41 13.34 -4.05 14.58
N ASN A 42 13.33 -4.83 13.49
CA ASN A 42 12.12 -5.07 12.70
C ASN A 42 11.26 -6.13 13.38
N VAL A 43 10.09 -5.71 13.87
CA VAL A 43 9.11 -6.56 14.55
C VAL A 43 7.80 -6.57 13.76
N SER A 44 7.11 -7.71 13.72
CA SER A 44 5.85 -7.88 13.00
C SER A 44 4.64 -7.29 13.74
N ALA A 45 4.69 -7.26 15.07
CA ALA A 45 3.64 -6.74 15.93
C ALA A 45 4.24 -5.99 17.14
N VAL A 46 3.54 -4.96 17.59
CA VAL A 46 3.91 -4.14 18.76
C VAL A 46 2.71 -4.11 19.71
N ARG A 47 2.98 -4.24 21.02
CA ARG A 47 1.94 -4.13 22.06
C ARG A 47 1.58 -2.66 22.26
N LEU A 48 0.31 -2.36 22.53
CA LEU A 48 -0.15 -0.99 22.80
C LEU A 48 0.56 -0.35 24.01
N ALA A 49 0.80 -1.13 25.07
CA ALA A 49 1.57 -0.69 26.23
C ALA A 49 3.06 -0.44 25.93
N GLY A 50 3.56 -0.86 24.76
CA GLY A 50 4.92 -0.54 24.31
C GLY A 50 5.02 0.76 23.51
N LEU A 51 3.89 1.46 23.28
CA LEU A 51 3.87 2.75 22.59
C LEU A 51 3.95 3.87 23.61
N GLU A 52 5.12 3.99 24.26
CA GLU A 52 5.36 4.98 25.32
C GLU A 52 6.27 6.11 24.89
N HIS A 53 7.12 5.91 23.88
CA HIS A 53 8.17 6.87 23.50
C HIS A 53 7.94 7.42 22.08
N VAL A 54 7.91 8.75 21.96
CA VAL A 54 7.78 9.48 20.69
C VAL A 54 9.00 10.37 20.50
N LEU A 55 9.70 10.18 19.38
CA LEU A 55 10.73 11.10 18.90
C LEU A 55 10.14 11.98 17.81
N HIS A 56 10.13 13.29 18.07
CA HIS A 56 9.63 14.29 17.15
C HIS A 56 10.79 15.08 16.54
N PHE A 57 10.86 15.07 15.22
CA PHE A 57 11.80 15.85 14.43
C PHE A 57 11.02 16.92 13.68
N THR A 58 11.29 18.19 13.96
CA THR A 58 10.67 19.33 13.29
C THR A 58 11.72 20.08 12.49
N SER A 59 11.48 20.27 11.19
CA SER A 59 12.32 21.13 10.34
C SER A 59 11.67 22.51 10.24
N LEU A 60 12.36 23.54 10.72
CA LEU A 60 11.94 24.94 10.65
C LEU A 60 13.16 25.85 10.44
N ASP A 61 13.07 26.73 9.45
CA ASP A 61 14.10 27.75 9.14
C ASP A 61 15.53 27.20 9.01
N GLY A 62 15.68 26.03 8.37
CA GLY A 62 16.98 25.37 8.18
C GLY A 62 17.58 24.75 9.45
N LYS A 63 16.83 24.74 10.55
CA LYS A 63 17.16 24.03 11.79
C LYS A 63 16.27 22.82 11.96
N ILE A 64 16.82 21.79 12.58
CA ILE A 64 16.11 20.56 12.91
C ILE A 64 16.03 20.43 14.42
N TYR A 65 14.82 20.51 14.93
CA TYR A 65 14.53 20.33 16.35
C TYR A 65 14.20 18.87 16.59
N MET A 66 14.97 18.22 17.45
CA MET A 66 14.66 16.92 17.99
C MET A 66 14.10 17.10 19.39
N ARG A 67 12.92 16.53 19.63
CA ARG A 67 12.25 16.51 20.93
C ARG A 67 11.81 15.08 21.23
N SER A 68 11.85 14.73 22.50
CA SER A 68 11.54 13.39 22.98
C SER A 68 10.43 13.48 24.00
N TYR A 69 9.33 12.80 23.70
CA TYR A 69 8.10 12.82 24.47
C TYR A 69 7.71 11.43 24.92
N ARG A 70 7.08 11.35 26.08
CA ARG A 70 6.35 10.18 26.54
C ARG A 70 4.88 10.34 26.20
N SER A 71 4.27 9.29 25.62
CA SER A 71 2.83 9.25 25.37
C SER A 71 2.05 8.69 26.55
N LEU A 72 1.12 9.49 27.06
CA LEU A 72 0.15 9.15 28.09
C LEU A 72 -1.22 8.89 27.44
N LEU A 73 -1.73 7.67 27.58
CA LEU A 73 -3.02 7.26 27.03
C LEU A 73 -4.12 7.52 28.07
N LYS A 74 -4.89 8.58 27.90
CA LYS A 74 -6.05 8.93 28.74
C LYS A 74 -7.34 8.33 28.19
N LYS A 75 -8.30 8.08 29.08
CA LYS A 75 -9.65 7.61 28.71
C LYS A 75 -10.37 8.67 27.85
N SER A 76 -10.89 8.27 26.70
CA SER A 76 -11.55 9.15 25.72
C SER A 76 -13.03 8.84 25.48
N GLY A 77 -13.54 7.72 26.03
CA GLY A 77 -14.92 7.27 25.77
C GLY A 77 -15.14 6.58 24.41
N CYS A 78 -14.14 6.61 23.52
CA CYS A 78 -14.16 5.91 22.23
C CYS A 78 -13.13 4.77 22.21
N ARG A 79 -13.10 3.98 21.12
CA ARG A 79 -12.13 2.88 20.93
C ARG A 79 -10.67 3.36 20.93
N THR A 80 -10.41 4.59 20.52
CA THR A 80 -9.07 5.20 20.47
C THR A 80 -8.83 6.08 21.70
N PRO A 81 -7.78 5.84 22.51
CA PRO A 81 -7.48 6.65 23.69
C PRO A 81 -7.08 8.09 23.33
N ARG A 82 -7.26 9.03 24.26
CA ARG A 82 -6.81 10.41 24.10
C ARG A 82 -5.33 10.47 24.47
N ILE A 83 -4.49 10.91 23.53
CA ILE A 83 -3.04 10.93 23.71
C ILE A 83 -2.64 12.30 24.26
N GLU A 84 -1.88 12.30 25.35
CA GLU A 84 -1.15 13.48 25.82
C GLU A 84 0.34 13.19 25.86
N LEU A 85 1.15 14.23 25.68
CA LEU A 85 2.59 14.13 25.57
C LEU A 85 3.25 14.84 26.75
N GLU A 86 4.15 14.14 27.44
CA GLU A 86 5.01 14.69 28.48
C GLU A 86 6.45 14.77 27.94
N GLU A 87 7.13 15.90 28.08
CA GLU A 87 8.53 16.00 27.64
C GLU A 87 9.44 15.26 28.61
N ILE A 88 10.21 14.29 28.09
CA ILE A 88 11.15 13.48 28.86
C ILE A 88 12.61 13.80 28.51
N GLY A 89 12.84 14.47 27.38
CA GLY A 89 14.18 14.76 26.83
C GLY A 89 14.82 13.55 26.13
N PRO A 90 15.94 13.73 25.42
CA PRO A 90 16.70 14.96 25.20
C PRO A 90 16.06 15.90 24.18
N SER A 91 16.32 17.19 24.35
CA SER A 91 15.88 18.25 23.44
C SER A 91 17.12 18.83 22.75
N LEU A 92 17.23 18.58 21.44
CA LEU A 92 18.40 18.94 20.64
C LEU A 92 17.99 19.87 19.50
N ASP A 93 18.80 20.89 19.27
CA ASP A 93 18.66 21.83 18.17
C ASP A 93 19.83 21.61 17.22
N LEU A 94 19.54 20.99 16.08
CA LEU A 94 20.53 20.57 15.11
C LEU A 94 20.54 21.53 13.93
N VAL A 95 21.73 21.78 13.39
CA VAL A 95 21.92 22.58 12.17
C VAL A 95 22.79 21.79 11.21
N LEU A 96 22.29 21.58 9.99
CA LEU A 96 23.07 20.99 8.90
C LEU A 96 24.18 21.97 8.50
N ARG A 97 25.42 21.49 8.52
CA ARG A 97 26.61 22.28 8.18
C ARG A 97 27.25 21.77 6.89
N ARG A 98 28.08 20.73 6.99
CA ARG A 98 28.75 20.12 5.84
C ARG A 98 28.03 18.84 5.45
N THR A 99 27.79 18.66 4.17
CA THR A 99 27.15 17.46 3.61
C THR A 99 28.10 16.78 2.63
N HIS A 100 28.23 15.46 2.74
CA HIS A 100 28.94 14.64 1.77
C HIS A 100 28.03 13.48 1.39
N LEU A 101 27.25 13.70 0.34
CA LEU A 101 26.25 12.74 -0.13
C LEU A 101 26.90 11.69 -1.04
N ALA A 102 26.45 10.44 -0.89
CA ALA A 102 26.86 9.38 -1.81
C ALA A 102 26.35 9.65 -3.24
N SER A 103 27.08 9.16 -4.24
CA SER A 103 26.64 9.20 -5.62
C SER A 103 25.34 8.41 -5.81
N ASP A 104 24.55 8.80 -6.81
CA ASP A 104 23.25 8.17 -7.08
C ASP A 104 23.35 6.67 -7.40
N ASP A 105 24.44 6.25 -8.03
CA ASP A 105 24.64 4.84 -8.39
C ASP A 105 24.94 3.97 -7.16
N LEU A 106 25.79 4.47 -6.24
CA LEU A 106 26.03 3.81 -4.96
C LEU A 106 24.76 3.75 -4.12
N TYR A 107 23.98 4.83 -4.10
CA TYR A 107 22.71 4.88 -3.38
C TYR A 107 21.72 3.84 -3.91
N LYS A 108 21.56 3.75 -5.24
CA LYS A 108 20.69 2.73 -5.87
C LYS A 108 21.15 1.31 -5.57
N LEU A 109 22.47 1.07 -5.57
CA LEU A 109 23.05 -0.24 -5.28
C LEU A 109 22.76 -0.65 -3.83
N ALA A 110 22.94 0.27 -2.87
CA ALA A 110 22.66 0.01 -1.45
C ALA A 110 21.17 -0.30 -1.18
N HIS A 111 20.25 0.34 -1.91
CA HIS A 111 18.80 0.09 -1.79
C HIS A 111 18.28 -1.14 -2.56
N ARG A 112 19.19 -1.94 -3.12
CA ARG A 112 18.81 -3.13 -3.88
C ARG A 112 18.28 -4.22 -2.95
N LYS A 113 16.96 -4.43 -2.99
CA LYS A 113 16.32 -5.56 -2.28
C LYS A 113 16.75 -6.91 -2.88
N PRO A 114 17.10 -7.92 -2.05
CA PRO A 114 17.37 -9.28 -2.51
C PRO A 114 16.22 -9.85 -3.34
N LYS A 115 16.56 -10.57 -4.42
CA LYS A 115 15.56 -11.16 -5.34
C LYS A 115 14.64 -12.17 -4.63
N ALA A 116 15.13 -12.85 -3.58
CA ALA A 116 14.35 -13.79 -2.78
C ALA A 116 13.21 -13.12 -2.00
N LEU A 117 13.44 -11.90 -1.47
CA LEU A 117 12.43 -11.12 -0.74
C LEU A 117 11.41 -10.45 -1.68
N LYS A 118 11.76 -10.28 -2.96
CA LYS A 118 10.87 -9.66 -3.95
C LYS A 118 9.96 -10.73 -4.56
N ALA A 119 8.77 -10.89 -4.01
CA ALA A 119 7.74 -11.78 -4.55
C ALA A 119 7.44 -11.42 -6.02
N LYS A 120 7.85 -12.29 -6.95
CA LYS A 120 7.53 -12.14 -8.37
C LYS A 120 6.07 -12.58 -8.59
N LYS A 121 5.17 -11.61 -8.74
CA LYS A 121 3.79 -11.90 -9.15
C LYS A 121 3.83 -12.49 -10.57
N LYS A 122 3.42 -13.75 -10.71
CA LYS A 122 3.20 -14.37 -12.03
C LYS A 122 1.77 -14.09 -12.44
N LYS A 123 1.57 -13.48 -13.61
CA LYS A 123 0.23 -13.14 -14.15
C LYS A 123 -0.61 -14.41 -14.26
N ASN A 124 -1.92 -14.28 -14.00
CA ASN A 124 -2.90 -15.36 -14.11
C ASN A 124 -2.70 -16.54 -13.15
N ILE A 125 -1.86 -16.40 -12.11
CA ILE A 125 -1.68 -17.39 -11.07
C ILE A 125 -2.04 -16.73 -9.72
N SER A 126 -2.99 -17.31 -9.01
CA SER A 126 -3.35 -16.91 -7.65
C SER A 126 -3.17 -18.08 -6.68
N HIS A 127 -2.95 -17.78 -5.42
CA HIS A 127 -2.89 -18.75 -4.34
C HIS A 127 -4.06 -18.52 -3.38
N ASP A 128 -4.68 -19.60 -2.94
CA ASP A 128 -5.71 -19.56 -1.90
C ASP A 128 -5.09 -19.39 -0.50
N ALA A 129 -5.91 -19.08 0.50
CA ALA A 129 -5.50 -19.02 1.91
C ALA A 129 -4.88 -20.34 2.39
N PHE A 130 -5.31 -21.47 1.82
CA PHE A 130 -4.77 -22.81 2.08
C PHE A 130 -3.56 -23.18 1.20
N GLY A 131 -3.06 -22.26 0.37
CA GLY A 131 -1.87 -22.47 -0.48
C GLY A 131 -2.13 -23.11 -1.84
N THR A 132 -3.36 -23.53 -2.14
CA THR A 132 -3.75 -24.10 -3.43
C THR A 132 -3.53 -23.10 -4.57
N LYS A 133 -2.92 -23.56 -5.67
CA LYS A 133 -2.58 -22.72 -6.82
C LYS A 133 -3.69 -22.75 -7.88
N PHE A 134 -4.28 -21.60 -8.16
CA PHE A 134 -5.27 -21.43 -9.22
C PHE A 134 -4.67 -20.72 -10.44
N GLY A 135 -5.00 -21.21 -11.63
CA GLY A 135 -4.66 -20.59 -12.91
C GLY A 135 -5.92 -20.01 -13.55
N ARG A 136 -5.92 -18.71 -13.89
CA ARG A 136 -7.05 -18.09 -14.61
C ARG A 136 -6.84 -18.20 -16.12
N VAL A 137 -7.71 -18.95 -16.79
CA VAL A 137 -7.76 -19.00 -18.26
C VAL A 137 -8.74 -17.95 -18.75
N HIS A 138 -8.28 -17.04 -19.59
CA HIS A 138 -9.13 -16.04 -20.24
C HIS A 138 -9.51 -16.53 -21.63
N MET A 139 -10.68 -17.15 -21.75
CA MET A 139 -11.23 -17.53 -23.05
C MET A 139 -11.68 -16.29 -23.82
N GLN A 140 -11.33 -16.23 -25.09
CA GLN A 140 -11.85 -15.21 -25.99
C GLN A 140 -13.33 -15.47 -26.25
N LYS A 141 -14.12 -14.41 -26.46
CA LYS A 141 -15.51 -14.53 -26.88
C LYS A 141 -15.55 -15.17 -28.28
N GLN A 142 -16.09 -16.39 -28.38
CA GLN A 142 -16.20 -17.11 -29.64
C GLN A 142 -17.40 -16.58 -30.45
N ASP A 143 -17.13 -15.99 -31.61
CA ASP A 143 -18.17 -15.54 -32.53
C ASP A 143 -18.57 -16.68 -33.49
N LEU A 144 -19.76 -17.24 -33.27
CA LEU A 144 -20.30 -18.37 -34.03
C LEU A 144 -21.01 -17.94 -35.32
N SER A 145 -21.17 -16.64 -35.58
CA SER A 145 -21.81 -16.15 -36.81
C SER A 145 -21.02 -16.53 -38.07
N LYS A 146 -19.70 -16.70 -37.92
CA LYS A 146 -18.80 -17.15 -38.99
C LYS A 146 -18.81 -18.67 -39.20
N LEU A 147 -19.47 -19.42 -38.32
CA LEU A 147 -19.51 -20.87 -38.39
C LEU A 147 -20.48 -21.32 -39.49
N ARG A 148 -19.95 -21.50 -40.71
CA ARG A 148 -20.71 -22.09 -41.81
C ARG A 148 -20.78 -23.60 -41.63
N THR A 149 -21.94 -24.10 -41.25
CA THR A 149 -22.18 -25.55 -41.11
C THR A 149 -22.14 -26.24 -42.48
N ARG A 150 -21.80 -27.54 -42.47
CA ARG A 150 -21.84 -28.38 -43.66
C ARG A 150 -23.27 -28.40 -44.20
N LYS A 151 -23.46 -27.99 -45.45
CA LYS A 151 -24.76 -28.00 -46.13
C LYS A 151 -25.17 -29.44 -46.49
N MET A 152 -25.71 -30.17 -45.52
CA MET A 152 -26.21 -31.53 -45.72
C MET A 152 -27.41 -31.53 -46.67
N LYS A 153 -27.53 -32.58 -47.49
CA LYS A 153 -28.62 -32.72 -48.48
C LYS A 153 -30.01 -32.69 -47.83
N GLY A 154 -30.14 -33.19 -46.59
CA GLY A 154 -31.40 -33.18 -45.83
C GLY A 154 -31.84 -31.81 -45.30
N LEU A 155 -30.90 -30.86 -45.14
CA LEU A 155 -31.18 -29.50 -44.66
C LEU A 155 -31.43 -28.51 -45.81
N ARG A 156 -31.29 -28.95 -47.07
CA ARG A 156 -31.55 -28.10 -48.24
C ARG A 156 -33.04 -28.10 -48.53
N LYS A 157 -33.68 -26.92 -48.52
CA LYS A 157 -35.09 -26.76 -48.92
C LYS A 157 -35.27 -27.29 -50.35
N ARG A 158 -36.11 -28.30 -50.51
CA ARG A 158 -36.51 -28.79 -51.84
C ARG A 158 -37.46 -27.76 -52.46
N LYS A 159 -37.15 -27.27 -53.66
CA LYS A 159 -38.09 -26.47 -54.47
C LYS A 159 -39.24 -27.40 -54.87
N GLY A 160 -40.33 -27.42 -54.10
CA GLY A 160 -41.50 -28.26 -54.41
C GLY A 160 -42.44 -28.61 -53.27
N ARG A 161 -42.14 -28.31 -52.00
CA ARG A 161 -43.12 -28.41 -50.90
C ARG A 161 -43.13 -27.11 -50.09
N ALA A 162 -44.27 -26.43 -50.12
CA ALA A 162 -44.58 -25.33 -49.22
C ALA A 162 -44.53 -25.85 -47.78
N ALA A 163 -43.69 -25.26 -46.95
CA ALA A 163 -43.83 -25.39 -45.50
C ALA A 163 -44.87 -24.35 -45.09
N VAL A 164 -46.00 -24.84 -44.57
CA VAL A 164 -46.97 -24.05 -43.82
C VAL A 164 -46.22 -23.46 -42.63
N GLY A 165 -46.39 -22.15 -42.42
CA GLY A 165 -45.51 -21.34 -41.59
C GLY A 165 -45.71 -21.49 -40.08
N GLU A 166 -44.74 -20.96 -39.35
CA GLU A 166 -44.92 -20.43 -38.00
C GLU A 166 -44.31 -19.02 -38.00
N GLN A 167 -45.14 -18.05 -37.62
CA GLN A 167 -44.79 -16.63 -37.56
C GLN A 167 -44.15 -16.36 -36.20
N ASP A 168 -42.86 -16.06 -36.16
CA ASP A 168 -42.27 -15.38 -35.00
C ASP A 168 -42.43 -13.86 -35.20
N GLY A 169 -43.30 -13.27 -34.37
CA GLY A 169 -43.59 -11.84 -34.36
C GLY A 169 -42.42 -10.98 -33.87
N PRO A 170 -42.48 -9.65 -34.03
CA PRO A 170 -41.41 -8.75 -33.60
C PRO A 170 -41.35 -8.66 -32.07
N ALA A 171 -40.14 -8.74 -31.51
CA ALA A 171 -39.86 -8.61 -30.08
C ALA A 171 -40.32 -7.24 -29.52
N PRO A 172 -40.88 -7.17 -28.29
CA PRO A 172 -41.31 -5.91 -27.69
C PRO A 172 -40.10 -5.07 -27.27
N LYS A 173 -40.22 -3.75 -27.41
CA LYS A 173 -39.25 -2.76 -26.93
C LYS A 173 -39.40 -2.64 -25.41
N GLU A 174 -38.39 -3.03 -24.64
CA GLU A 174 -38.33 -2.71 -23.21
C GLU A 174 -38.13 -1.20 -23.02
N ALA A 175 -39.03 -0.61 -22.24
CA ALA A 175 -38.97 0.78 -21.81
C ALA A 175 -37.86 0.95 -20.76
N ARG A 176 -37.04 1.99 -20.97
CA ARG A 176 -36.00 2.44 -20.04
C ARG A 176 -36.67 3.08 -18.82
N VAL A 177 -36.64 2.42 -17.67
CA VAL A 177 -37.00 3.02 -16.38
C VAL A 177 -35.80 3.78 -15.84
N ALA A 178 -36.02 5.04 -15.46
CA ALA A 178 -35.03 5.93 -14.88
C ALA A 178 -34.76 5.57 -13.40
N SER A 179 -33.48 5.53 -13.03
CA SER A 179 -32.91 5.83 -11.71
C SER A 179 -31.44 6.17 -11.91
#